data_AF-A0A1X1Q562-F1
#
_entry.id   AF-A0A1X1Q562-F1
#
_cell.length_a   1.000
_cell.length_b   1.000
_cell.length_c   1.000
_cell.angle_alpha   90.00
_cell.angle_beta   90.00
_cell.angle_gamma   90.00
#
_symmetry.space_group_name_H-M   'P 1'
#
loop_
_entity.id
_entity.type
_entity.pdbx_description
1 polymer ?
#
loop_
_entity_poly.entity_id
_entity_poly.type
_entity_poly.pdbx_seq_one_letter_code
_entity_poly.pdbx_strand_id
1 'polypeptide(L)'
;MNLKRKILGSLLGITMLATGFVSVGQASTDFHVDASIKPVQLYVTTQTTVDSDEDGEVLRSSIATVDMVGSGEDLGVEALKKALNTYNIQETKKYYDIRNGMIKQSVAEQVMRKEGGSTFFPVYEAMKDVYVRRADTVAVSLLEFCSSYEGGVHGMYGVWGRNFDSKSGKELKLKDVIKDKSLLIAAVENQLRRDYPNASFMESNSTLMQETVENMIKDDVIPWTLDPCGITVYFNPYAIGSYAEGMFTSTILMDEFPELFKVKYRSRPASYCMEIYSYMPLRTIFADGSGTSLFINDLYDGIVVQTGPNQLKDFKKSSHIRSQLISLADGRRYLYVDGIDDGLAWEKTRIYDITSGDPTPVSLTPWLNRRGDIPERFNLITKYDASKCVFYPIANPENFAMSVLDEGSGKASFHYFRIGNDGRPVQKDIVDCNCP
;
A
#
# COMPACT_ATOMS: atom_id res chain seq x y z
N MET A 1 32.58 0.31 74.72
CA MET A 1 33.27 -0.41 73.64
C MET A 1 32.31 -0.54 72.46
N ASN A 2 32.41 0.37 71.49
CA ASN A 2 31.98 0.24 70.08
C ASN A 2 32.02 1.65 69.47
N LEU A 3 32.91 1.85 68.49
CA LEU A 3 33.00 3.10 67.74
C LEU A 3 32.89 2.81 66.24
N LYS A 4 31.93 3.50 65.62
CA LYS A 4 31.68 3.62 64.19
C LYS A 4 32.82 4.37 63.48
N ARG A 5 33.03 4.05 62.19
CA ARG A 5 33.54 4.90 61.08
C ARG A 5 33.43 4.06 59.79
N LYS A 6 33.26 4.55 58.57
CA LYS A 6 32.85 5.81 57.89
C LYS A 6 32.99 5.50 56.38
N ILE A 7 32.29 6.24 55.50
CA ILE A 7 32.61 6.66 54.10
C ILE A 7 31.22 6.95 53.46
N LEU A 8 30.67 8.18 53.43
CA LEU A 8 30.89 9.35 52.52
C LEU A 8 30.87 8.95 51.02
N GLY A 9 30.14 9.56 50.08
CA GLY A 9 29.29 10.76 49.89
C GLY A 9 28.87 10.70 48.39
N SER A 10 28.09 11.55 47.73
CA SER A 10 27.39 12.81 48.00
C SER A 10 26.57 13.12 46.73
N LEU A 11 25.45 13.81 46.94
CA LEU A 11 24.49 14.39 45.97
C LEU A 11 25.10 15.33 44.91
N LEU A 12 24.55 15.31 43.68
CA LEU A 12 24.35 16.44 42.74
C LEU A 12 23.45 15.89 41.61
N GLY A 13 22.18 16.25 41.49
CA GLY A 13 21.72 17.55 40.98
C GLY A 13 21.24 17.39 39.54
N ILE A 14 20.07 16.78 39.32
CA ILE A 14 19.45 16.70 37.98
C ILE A 14 18.50 17.89 37.84
N THR A 15 18.97 18.87 37.08
CA THR A 15 18.20 20.00 36.58
C THR A 15 17.09 19.47 35.69
N MET A 16 15.83 19.67 36.07
CA MET A 16 14.68 19.51 35.17
C MET A 16 14.84 20.52 34.03
N LEU A 17 15.31 20.06 32.88
CA LEU A 17 15.10 20.75 31.61
C LEU A 17 13.63 20.55 31.26
N ALA A 18 12.87 21.63 31.34
CA ALA A 18 11.52 21.73 30.83
C ALA A 18 11.55 21.39 29.33
N THR A 19 11.27 20.13 28.99
CA THR A 19 10.85 19.75 27.65
C THR A 19 9.55 20.49 27.39
N GLY A 20 9.61 21.51 26.55
CA GLY A 20 8.42 22.17 26.03
C GLY A 20 7.55 21.12 25.38
N PHE A 21 6.50 20.69 26.09
CA PHE A 21 5.33 20.17 25.44
C PHE A 21 4.85 21.28 24.53
N VAL A 22 5.09 21.14 23.22
CA VAL A 22 4.18 21.75 22.27
C VAL A 22 2.85 21.11 22.61
N SER A 23 1.98 21.85 23.28
CA SER A 23 0.59 21.44 23.39
C SER A 23 0.13 21.19 21.97
N VAL A 24 -0.24 19.95 21.66
CA VAL A 24 -1.11 19.68 20.52
C VAL A 24 -2.33 20.54 20.82
N GLY A 25 -2.40 21.72 20.20
CA GLY A 25 -3.56 22.59 20.33
C GLY A 25 -4.77 21.74 20.01
N GLN A 26 -5.87 21.94 20.75
CA GLN A 26 -7.16 21.37 20.40
C GLN A 26 -7.31 21.44 18.88
N ALA A 27 -7.32 20.27 18.24
CA ALA A 27 -7.52 20.15 16.81
C ALA A 27 -8.79 20.97 16.51
N SER A 28 -8.63 22.03 15.74
CA SER A 28 -9.79 22.76 15.23
C SER A 28 -10.61 21.74 14.44
N THR A 29 -11.84 21.53 14.87
CA THR A 29 -12.79 20.53 14.38
C THR A 29 -13.24 20.68 12.93
N ASP A 30 -12.50 21.42 12.10
CA ASP A 30 -12.79 21.54 10.67
C ASP A 30 -12.12 20.40 9.91
N PHE A 31 -12.67 19.20 10.05
CA PHE A 31 -12.46 18.13 9.10
C PHE A 31 -12.79 18.67 7.70
N HIS A 32 -11.82 18.74 6.79
CA HIS A 32 -12.07 19.13 5.40
C HIS A 32 -12.61 17.95 4.60
N VAL A 33 -13.73 17.40 5.07
CA VAL A 33 -14.54 16.50 4.27
C VAL A 33 -15.20 17.34 3.18
N ASP A 34 -14.94 16.99 1.93
CA ASP A 34 -15.57 17.61 0.77
C ASP A 34 -16.43 16.56 0.06
N ALA A 35 -17.75 16.63 0.28
CA ALA A 35 -18.73 15.71 -0.30
C ALA A 35 -18.86 15.85 -1.84
N SER A 36 -18.28 16.91 -2.42
CA SER A 36 -18.22 17.08 -3.88
C SER A 36 -17.15 16.19 -4.51
N ILE A 37 -16.15 15.75 -3.74
CA ILE A 37 -15.12 14.81 -4.22
C ILE A 37 -15.78 13.47 -4.52
N LYS A 38 -15.66 13.01 -5.78
CA LYS A 38 -16.23 11.75 -6.24
C LYS A 38 -15.14 10.70 -6.47
N PRO A 39 -15.40 9.42 -6.19
CA PRO A 39 -14.45 8.35 -6.46
C PRO A 39 -14.26 8.16 -7.97
N VAL A 40 -13.04 7.80 -8.36
CA VAL A 40 -12.68 7.43 -9.74
C VAL A 40 -12.32 5.95 -9.73
N GLN A 41 -13.15 5.11 -10.36
CA GLN A 41 -12.91 3.67 -10.38
C GLN A 41 -11.78 3.31 -11.35
N LEU A 42 -10.76 2.62 -10.83
CA LEU A 42 -9.63 2.09 -11.61
C LEU A 42 -9.65 0.55 -11.59
N TYR A 43 -8.93 -0.07 -12.50
CA TYR A 43 -8.55 -1.47 -12.40
C TYR A 43 -7.04 -1.61 -12.69
N VAL A 44 -6.42 -2.60 -12.07
CA VAL A 44 -5.00 -2.91 -12.23
C VAL A 44 -4.90 -4.22 -12.99
N THR A 45 -4.17 -4.22 -14.10
CA THR A 45 -3.87 -5.46 -14.84
C THR A 45 -2.42 -5.83 -14.63
N THR A 46 -2.18 -6.96 -13.96
CA THR A 46 -0.84 -7.53 -13.82
C THR A 46 -0.68 -8.65 -14.84
N GLN A 47 0.36 -8.54 -15.67
CA GLN A 47 0.76 -9.58 -16.62
C GLN A 47 2.06 -10.22 -16.14
N THR A 48 2.07 -11.54 -16.05
CA THR A 48 3.28 -12.32 -15.72
C THR A 48 3.80 -13.02 -16.97
N THR A 49 5.11 -13.04 -17.16
CA THR A 49 5.80 -13.70 -18.27
C THR A 49 6.91 -14.58 -17.71
N VAL A 50 7.00 -15.80 -18.24
CA VAL A 50 8.12 -16.72 -17.97
C VAL A 50 8.86 -16.92 -19.30
N ASP A 51 10.11 -16.49 -19.33
CA ASP A 51 11.02 -16.70 -20.45
C ASP A 51 11.86 -17.95 -20.20
N SER A 52 12.19 -18.71 -21.25
CA SER A 52 12.96 -19.95 -21.15
C SER A 52 13.89 -20.15 -22.35
N ASP A 53 14.97 -20.90 -22.15
CA ASP A 53 15.86 -21.41 -23.20
C ASP A 53 15.86 -22.95 -23.21
N GLU A 54 16.84 -23.57 -23.89
CA GLU A 54 16.94 -25.04 -23.99
C GLU A 54 17.20 -25.74 -22.64
N ASP A 55 17.62 -25.00 -21.61
CA ASP A 55 18.00 -25.54 -20.30
C ASP A 55 17.05 -25.15 -19.17
N GLY A 56 15.99 -24.40 -19.48
CA GLY A 56 14.92 -24.09 -18.54
C GLY A 56 14.57 -22.61 -18.47
N GLU A 57 13.96 -22.21 -17.36
CA GLU A 57 13.51 -20.85 -17.14
C GLU A 57 14.69 -19.88 -16.95
N VAL A 58 14.67 -18.75 -17.66
CA VAL A 58 15.73 -17.74 -17.60
C VAL A 58 15.31 -16.48 -16.85
N LEU A 59 14.02 -16.12 -16.92
CA LEU A 59 13.46 -14.94 -16.29
C LEU A 59 11.97 -15.15 -15.99
N ARG A 60 11.58 -14.90 -14.75
CA ARG A 60 10.18 -14.65 -14.39
C ARG A 60 10.01 -13.15 -14.25
N SER A 61 8.98 -12.59 -14.87
CA SER A 61 8.78 -11.15 -14.83
C SER A 61 7.31 -10.78 -14.79
N SER A 62 6.99 -9.63 -14.22
CA SER A 62 5.64 -9.08 -14.25
C SER A 62 5.63 -7.57 -14.44
N ILE A 63 4.55 -7.10 -15.05
CA ILE A 63 4.21 -5.68 -15.15
C ILE A 63 2.75 -5.47 -14.74
N ALA A 64 2.51 -4.41 -13.96
CA ALA A 64 1.17 -3.91 -13.69
C ALA A 64 0.90 -2.61 -14.45
N THR A 65 -0.24 -2.56 -15.16
CA THR A 65 -0.80 -1.35 -15.76
C THR A 65 -2.06 -0.92 -15.01
N VAL A 66 -2.35 0.38 -15.02
CA VAL A 66 -3.51 0.95 -14.32
C VAL A 66 -4.39 1.70 -15.29
N ASP A 67 -5.66 1.33 -15.36
CA ASP A 67 -6.62 1.91 -16.29
C ASP A 67 -7.88 2.37 -15.54
N MET A 68 -8.55 3.36 -16.11
CA MET A 68 -9.80 3.90 -15.56
C MET A 68 -11.00 3.19 -16.16
N VAL A 69 -11.98 2.85 -15.33
CA VAL A 69 -13.28 2.35 -15.79
C VAL A 69 -14.09 3.52 -16.37
N GLY A 70 -14.58 3.37 -17.60
CA GLY A 70 -15.36 4.40 -18.31
C GLY A 70 -14.50 5.51 -18.97
N SER A 71 -15.17 6.58 -19.42
CA SER A 71 -14.51 7.73 -20.09
C SER A 71 -13.95 8.75 -19.10
N GLY A 72 -14.58 8.89 -17.93
CA GLY A 72 -14.29 9.95 -16.96
C GLY A 72 -14.93 11.30 -17.30
N GLU A 73 -15.68 11.40 -18.39
CA GLU A 73 -16.35 12.64 -18.84
C GLU A 73 -17.36 13.15 -17.81
N ASP A 74 -18.19 12.26 -17.26
CA ASP A 74 -19.18 12.59 -16.23
C ASP A 74 -18.56 13.16 -14.94
N LEU A 75 -17.26 12.92 -14.73
CA LEU A 75 -16.49 13.40 -13.58
C LEU A 75 -15.54 14.55 -13.93
N GLY A 76 -15.41 14.92 -15.21
CA GLY A 76 -14.46 15.93 -15.70
C GLY A 76 -12.99 15.54 -15.47
N VAL A 77 -12.64 14.26 -15.66
CA VAL A 77 -11.29 13.69 -15.45
C VAL A 77 -10.73 12.99 -16.69
N GLU A 78 -11.15 13.39 -17.89
CA GLU A 78 -10.71 12.81 -19.16
C GLU A 78 -9.19 12.95 -19.37
N ALA A 79 -8.60 14.03 -18.86
CA ALA A 79 -7.17 14.25 -18.91
C ALA A 79 -6.38 13.22 -18.08
N LEU A 80 -6.95 12.75 -16.96
CA LEU A 80 -6.37 11.67 -16.16
C LEU A 80 -6.33 10.35 -16.95
N LYS A 81 -7.37 10.03 -17.73
CA LYS A 81 -7.34 8.82 -18.60
C LYS A 81 -6.15 8.83 -19.55
N LYS A 82 -5.89 9.99 -20.18
CA LYS A 82 -4.74 10.18 -21.07
C LYS A 82 -3.41 10.08 -20.32
N ALA A 83 -3.34 10.62 -19.11
CA ALA A 83 -2.17 10.54 -18.25
C ALA A 83 -1.86 9.09 -17.85
N LEU A 84 -2.86 8.31 -17.43
CA LEU A 84 -2.73 6.89 -17.09
C LEU A 84 -2.29 6.06 -18.30
N ASN A 85 -2.85 6.31 -19.49
CA ASN A 85 -2.38 5.66 -20.72
C ASN A 85 -0.91 5.99 -21.02
N THR A 86 -0.53 7.26 -20.89
CA THR A 86 0.88 7.70 -21.09
C THR A 86 1.81 7.02 -20.10
N TYR A 87 1.41 6.95 -18.83
CA TYR A 87 2.10 6.21 -17.77
C TYR A 87 2.25 4.73 -18.14
N ASN A 88 1.17 4.05 -18.53
CA ASN A 88 1.20 2.64 -18.93
C ASN A 88 2.14 2.38 -20.12
N ILE A 89 2.14 3.25 -21.14
CA ILE A 89 3.06 3.16 -22.29
C ILE A 89 4.52 3.28 -21.84
N GLN A 90 4.83 4.25 -20.97
CA GLN A 90 6.18 4.46 -20.48
C GLN A 90 6.67 3.29 -19.62
N GLU A 91 5.83 2.79 -18.72
CA GLU A 91 6.17 1.65 -17.87
C GLU A 91 6.29 0.35 -18.66
N THR A 92 5.45 0.15 -19.67
CA THR A 92 5.56 -0.99 -20.60
C THR A 92 6.89 -0.96 -21.36
N LYS A 93 7.30 0.22 -21.85
CA LYS A 93 8.60 0.38 -22.50
C LYS A 93 9.75 0.04 -21.55
N LYS A 94 9.75 0.59 -20.32
CA LYS A 94 10.79 0.32 -19.31
C LYS A 94 10.86 -1.17 -18.97
N TYR A 95 9.71 -1.83 -18.82
CA TYR A 95 9.63 -3.27 -18.58
C TYR A 95 10.31 -4.10 -19.67
N TYR A 96 10.02 -3.81 -20.95
CA TYR A 96 10.68 -4.52 -22.05
C TYR A 96 12.18 -4.21 -22.13
N ASP A 97 12.58 -2.96 -21.87
CA ASP A 97 14.00 -2.58 -21.83
C ASP A 97 14.76 -3.37 -20.74
N ILE A 98 14.20 -3.46 -19.52
CA ILE A 98 14.76 -4.22 -18.39
C ILE A 98 14.81 -5.72 -18.72
N ARG A 99 13.68 -6.31 -19.16
CA ARG A 99 13.62 -7.74 -19.50
C ARG A 99 14.64 -8.13 -20.54
N ASN A 100 14.78 -7.33 -21.60
CA ASN A 100 15.75 -7.60 -22.66
C ASN A 100 17.20 -7.58 -22.13
N GLY A 101 17.51 -6.71 -21.16
CA GLY A 101 18.80 -6.70 -20.48
C GLY A 101 19.02 -7.97 -19.64
N MET A 102 18.05 -8.28 -18.78
CA MET A 102 18.12 -9.43 -17.86
C MET A 102 18.17 -10.77 -18.59
N ILE A 103 17.42 -10.95 -19.68
CA ILE A 103 17.47 -12.18 -20.50
C ILE A 103 18.88 -12.36 -21.08
N LYS A 104 19.49 -11.29 -21.63
CA LYS A 104 20.84 -11.37 -22.19
C LYS A 104 21.87 -11.76 -21.14
N GLN A 105 21.79 -11.18 -19.95
CA GLN A 105 22.70 -11.52 -18.84
C GLN A 105 22.49 -12.95 -18.35
N SER A 106 21.23 -13.32 -18.12
CA SER A 106 20.84 -14.66 -17.66
C SER A 106 21.34 -15.75 -18.62
N VAL A 107 21.23 -15.54 -19.94
CA VAL A 107 21.77 -16.45 -20.97
C VAL A 107 23.31 -16.45 -20.99
N ALA A 108 23.99 -15.32 -20.77
CA ALA A 108 25.46 -15.31 -20.69
C ALA A 108 26.00 -16.13 -19.51
N GLU A 109 25.21 -16.27 -18.45
CA GLU A 109 25.53 -17.05 -17.25
C GLU A 109 25.08 -18.53 -17.34
N GLN A 110 24.56 -18.96 -18.49
CA GLN A 110 24.00 -20.31 -18.74
C GLN A 110 24.95 -21.46 -18.38
N VAL A 111 26.26 -21.33 -18.63
CA VAL A 111 27.26 -22.35 -18.26
C VAL A 111 27.31 -22.53 -16.75
N MET A 112 27.27 -21.45 -15.98
CA MET A 112 27.28 -21.51 -14.52
C MET A 112 25.99 -22.11 -13.98
N ARG A 113 24.83 -21.79 -14.58
CA ARG A 113 23.53 -22.41 -14.25
C ARG A 113 23.55 -23.93 -14.46
N LYS A 114 24.17 -24.40 -15.56
CA LYS A 114 24.32 -25.83 -15.87
C LYS A 114 25.20 -26.56 -14.86
N GLU A 115 26.33 -25.97 -14.49
CA GLU A 115 27.32 -26.61 -13.61
C GLU A 115 26.92 -26.58 -12.12
N GLY A 116 26.25 -25.51 -11.66
CA GLY A 116 25.87 -25.32 -10.26
C GLY A 116 24.48 -25.85 -9.87
N GLY A 117 23.61 -26.13 -10.85
CA GLY A 117 22.22 -26.54 -10.64
C GLY A 117 21.30 -25.38 -10.18
N SER A 118 19.98 -25.59 -10.29
CA SER A 118 18.95 -24.55 -10.03
C SER A 118 18.92 -24.01 -8.59
N THR A 119 19.48 -24.76 -7.63
CA THR A 119 19.55 -24.35 -6.22
C THR A 119 20.65 -23.30 -5.99
N PHE A 120 21.69 -23.30 -6.82
CA PHE A 120 22.82 -22.37 -6.70
C PHE A 120 22.68 -21.16 -7.63
N PHE A 121 21.90 -21.31 -8.71
CA PHE A 121 21.55 -20.25 -9.64
C PHE A 121 20.02 -20.21 -9.85
N PRO A 122 19.28 -19.48 -9.00
CA PRO A 122 17.85 -19.32 -9.17
C PRO A 122 17.54 -18.56 -10.47
N VAL A 123 16.33 -18.75 -10.98
CA VAL A 123 15.81 -18.01 -12.13
C VAL A 123 15.84 -16.52 -11.80
N TYR A 124 16.21 -15.67 -12.77
CA TYR A 124 16.12 -14.23 -12.57
C TYR A 124 14.66 -13.81 -12.36
N GLU A 125 14.44 -12.75 -11.60
CA GLU A 125 13.12 -12.22 -11.33
C GLU A 125 13.06 -10.71 -11.56
N ALA A 126 11.98 -10.22 -12.15
CA ALA A 126 11.69 -8.79 -12.28
C ALA A 126 10.20 -8.55 -12.12
N MET A 127 9.77 -8.22 -10.90
CA MET A 127 8.36 -8.07 -10.58
C MET A 127 8.00 -6.60 -10.42
N LYS A 128 6.83 -6.23 -10.95
CA LYS A 128 6.23 -4.92 -10.72
C LYS A 128 4.74 -5.07 -10.45
N ASP A 129 4.29 -4.49 -9.33
CA ASP A 129 2.88 -4.35 -8.99
C ASP A 129 2.57 -2.87 -8.69
N VAL A 130 1.29 -2.50 -8.72
CA VAL A 130 0.81 -1.14 -8.45
C VAL A 130 -0.38 -1.18 -7.51
N TYR A 131 -0.32 -0.41 -6.44
CA TYR A 131 -1.38 -0.23 -5.46
C TYR A 131 -2.01 1.16 -5.59
N VAL A 132 -3.33 1.23 -5.69
CA VAL A 132 -4.11 2.47 -5.79
C VAL A 132 -4.34 3.04 -4.39
N ARG A 133 -3.54 4.06 -4.05
CA ARG A 133 -3.56 4.73 -2.74
C ARG A 133 -4.68 5.74 -2.62
N ARG A 134 -4.98 6.43 -3.71
CA ARG A 134 -6.08 7.39 -3.82
C ARG A 134 -6.58 7.40 -5.25
N ALA A 135 -7.89 7.43 -5.45
CA ALA A 135 -8.49 7.60 -6.76
C ALA A 135 -9.82 8.35 -6.65
N ASP A 136 -9.77 9.66 -6.83
CA ASP A 136 -10.93 10.54 -6.76
C ASP A 136 -10.78 11.74 -7.72
N THR A 137 -11.77 12.62 -7.77
CA THR A 137 -11.77 13.81 -8.65
C THR A 137 -10.76 14.89 -8.26
N VAL A 138 -10.01 14.73 -7.15
CA VAL A 138 -8.90 15.61 -6.77
C VAL A 138 -7.58 15.05 -7.28
N ALA A 139 -7.28 13.80 -6.96
CA ALA A 139 -6.02 13.16 -7.35
C ALA A 139 -6.14 11.64 -7.52
N VAL A 140 -5.25 11.10 -8.35
CA VAL A 140 -4.91 9.67 -8.35
C VAL A 140 -3.49 9.50 -7.82
N SER A 141 -3.29 8.60 -6.87
CA SER A 141 -1.99 8.25 -6.33
C SER A 141 -1.78 6.75 -6.41
N LEU A 142 -0.67 6.36 -7.03
CA LEU A 142 -0.25 4.98 -7.24
C LEU A 142 1.05 4.74 -6.46
N LEU A 143 1.12 3.62 -5.77
CA LEU A 143 2.35 3.09 -5.19
C LEU A 143 2.82 1.93 -6.06
N GLU A 144 3.90 2.15 -6.80
CA GLU A 144 4.60 1.10 -7.54
C GLU A 144 5.47 0.31 -6.58
N PHE A 145 5.35 -1.01 -6.57
CA PHE A 145 6.31 -1.91 -5.95
C PHE A 145 7.11 -2.58 -7.05
N CYS A 146 8.44 -2.56 -6.95
CA CYS A 146 9.31 -3.31 -7.84
C CYS A 146 10.27 -4.19 -7.04
N SER A 147 10.53 -5.39 -7.53
CA SER A 147 11.60 -6.24 -7.04
C SER A 147 12.37 -6.89 -8.19
N SER A 148 13.66 -7.11 -8.01
CA SER A 148 14.45 -7.88 -8.95
C SER A 148 15.42 -8.84 -8.25
N TYR A 149 15.70 -9.96 -8.91
CA TYR A 149 16.77 -10.88 -8.56
C TYR A 149 17.56 -11.20 -9.82
N GLU A 150 18.86 -10.91 -9.79
CA GLU A 150 19.79 -11.05 -10.92
C GLU A 150 21.02 -11.89 -10.49
N GLY A 151 20.82 -12.79 -9.52
CA GLY A 151 21.90 -13.54 -8.87
C GLY A 151 22.40 -12.89 -7.57
N GLY A 152 23.30 -13.59 -6.87
CA GLY A 152 23.87 -13.14 -5.58
C GLY A 152 23.08 -13.60 -4.35
N VAL A 153 23.41 -13.00 -3.19
CA VAL A 153 22.89 -13.43 -1.87
C VAL A 153 21.41 -13.09 -1.67
N HIS A 154 20.93 -11.98 -2.23
CA HIS A 154 19.53 -11.57 -2.18
C HIS A 154 19.19 -10.65 -3.36
N GLY A 155 17.90 -10.50 -3.65
CA GLY A 155 17.40 -9.52 -4.64
C GLY A 155 17.35 -8.10 -4.08
N MET A 156 16.88 -7.16 -4.90
CA MET A 156 16.56 -5.79 -4.48
C MET A 156 15.06 -5.55 -4.60
N TYR A 157 14.51 -4.70 -3.75
CA TYR A 157 13.13 -4.26 -3.86
C TYR A 157 12.99 -2.81 -3.39
N GLY A 158 11.89 -2.18 -3.79
CA GLY A 158 11.56 -0.83 -3.36
C GLY A 158 10.21 -0.38 -3.87
N VAL A 159 9.81 0.81 -3.45
CA VAL A 159 8.57 1.45 -3.87
C VAL A 159 8.80 2.85 -4.40
N TRP A 160 7.92 3.26 -5.31
CA TRP A 160 7.88 4.59 -5.88
C TRP A 160 6.46 5.11 -6.00
N GLY A 161 6.28 6.39 -5.74
CA GLY A 161 5.00 7.05 -5.93
C GLY A 161 4.84 7.59 -7.35
N ARG A 162 3.61 7.51 -7.87
CA ARG A 162 3.15 8.26 -9.05
C ARG A 162 1.84 8.96 -8.70
N ASN A 163 1.86 10.28 -8.74
CA ASN A 163 0.76 11.11 -8.25
C ASN A 163 0.28 11.98 -9.40
N PHE A 164 -1.03 12.01 -9.65
CA PHE A 164 -1.63 12.75 -10.76
C PHE A 164 -2.74 13.65 -10.24
N ASP A 165 -2.79 14.86 -10.80
CA ASP A 165 -3.97 15.71 -10.69
C ASP A 165 -5.10 15.15 -11.55
N SER A 166 -6.24 14.81 -10.97
CA SER A 166 -7.30 14.10 -11.72
C SER A 166 -7.93 14.95 -12.83
N LYS A 167 -8.02 16.27 -12.62
CA LYS A 167 -8.62 17.17 -13.61
C LYS A 167 -7.71 17.48 -14.79
N SER A 168 -6.43 17.74 -14.52
CA SER A 168 -5.47 18.14 -15.57
C SER A 168 -4.64 16.99 -16.12
N GLY A 169 -4.59 15.83 -15.45
CA GLY A 169 -3.70 14.72 -15.79
C GLY A 169 -2.22 15.00 -15.50
N LYS A 170 -1.89 16.15 -14.88
CA LYS A 170 -0.51 16.51 -14.56
C LYS A 170 0.06 15.58 -13.49
N GLU A 171 1.25 15.03 -13.73
CA GLU A 171 2.03 14.38 -12.68
C GLU A 171 2.49 15.41 -11.63
N LEU A 172 2.12 15.16 -10.38
CA LEU A 172 2.34 16.02 -9.23
C LEU A 172 3.73 15.80 -8.66
N LYS A 173 4.42 16.91 -8.38
CA LYS A 173 5.61 16.93 -7.52
C LYS A 173 5.21 17.28 -6.09
N LEU A 174 6.06 16.98 -5.11
CA LEU A 174 5.79 17.35 -3.71
C LEU A 174 5.42 18.84 -3.58
N LYS A 175 6.20 19.73 -4.20
CA LYS A 175 5.93 21.18 -4.20
C LYS A 175 4.58 21.59 -4.79
N ASP A 176 3.90 20.73 -5.55
CA ASP A 176 2.55 21.00 -6.05
C ASP A 176 1.50 20.79 -4.95
N VAL A 177 1.79 19.96 -3.94
CA VAL A 177 0.87 19.53 -2.88
C VAL A 177 1.18 20.17 -1.53
N ILE A 178 2.45 20.30 -1.17
CA ILE A 178 2.89 20.89 0.10
C ILE A 178 3.27 22.37 -0.04
N LYS A 179 3.16 23.13 1.06
CA LYS A 179 3.54 24.55 1.15
C LYS A 179 4.97 24.74 1.67
N ASP A 180 5.40 23.89 2.59
CA ASP A 180 6.64 24.07 3.35
C ASP A 180 7.40 22.74 3.47
N LYS A 181 8.58 22.66 2.82
CA LYS A 181 9.44 21.47 2.88
C LYS A 181 10.08 21.29 4.25
N SER A 182 10.43 22.38 4.94
CA SER A 182 11.07 22.32 6.27
C SER A 182 10.11 21.78 7.31
N LEU A 183 8.84 22.20 7.25
CA LEU A 183 7.79 21.62 8.08
C LEU A 183 7.57 20.13 7.77
N LEU A 184 7.59 19.74 6.49
CA LEU A 184 7.49 18.32 6.12
C LEU A 184 8.64 17.50 6.68
N ILE A 185 9.89 17.98 6.54
CA ILE A 185 11.09 17.31 7.07
C ILE A 185 10.91 17.04 8.56
N ALA A 186 10.60 18.08 9.34
CA ALA A 186 10.39 17.95 10.78
C ALA A 186 9.24 16.98 11.13
N ALA A 187 8.14 17.00 10.36
CA ALA A 187 7.01 16.09 10.58
C ALA A 187 7.41 14.63 10.32
N VAL A 188 8.15 14.36 9.24
CA VAL A 188 8.64 13.03 8.87
C VAL A 188 9.62 12.48 9.89
N GLU A 189 10.62 13.26 10.30
CA GLU A 189 11.60 12.81 11.30
C GLU A 189 10.93 12.47 12.63
N ASN A 190 10.01 13.33 13.09
CA ASN A 190 9.27 13.09 14.33
C ASN A 190 8.39 11.84 14.24
N GLN A 191 7.78 11.60 13.09
CA GLN A 191 6.94 10.43 12.89
C GLN A 191 7.76 9.13 12.83
N LEU A 192 8.90 9.14 12.13
CA LEU A 192 9.82 7.99 12.10
C LEU A 192 10.30 7.60 13.51
N ARG A 193 10.64 8.58 14.36
CA ARG A 193 11.04 8.31 15.75
C ARG A 193 9.92 7.69 16.59
N ARG A 194 8.67 8.06 16.31
CA ARG A 194 7.50 7.51 17.02
C ARG A 194 7.18 6.10 16.56
N ASP A 195 7.22 5.85 15.26
CA ASP A 195 6.79 4.56 14.68
C ASP A 195 7.89 3.50 14.78
N TYR A 196 9.15 3.91 14.82
CA TYR A 196 10.30 2.99 14.84
C TYR A 196 11.30 3.33 15.96
N PRO A 197 10.89 3.30 17.24
CA PRO A 197 11.75 3.67 18.36
C PRO A 197 12.97 2.72 18.53
N ASN A 198 12.93 1.54 17.91
CA ASN A 198 13.96 0.50 18.00
C ASN A 198 14.75 0.30 16.69
N ALA A 199 14.57 1.15 15.68
CA ALA A 199 15.33 1.03 14.43
C ALA A 199 16.80 1.44 14.64
N SER A 200 17.71 0.92 13.81
CA SER A 200 19.14 1.19 13.89
C SER A 200 19.49 2.68 13.77
N PHE A 201 18.71 3.46 13.02
CA PHE A 201 18.91 4.91 12.93
C PHE A 201 18.61 5.68 14.23
N MET A 202 18.06 5.02 15.26
CA MET A 202 17.87 5.60 16.59
C MET A 202 19.12 5.51 17.48
N GLU A 203 20.17 4.80 17.03
CA GLU A 203 21.43 4.69 17.77
C GLU A 203 22.03 6.07 18.09
N SER A 204 22.56 6.21 19.31
CA SER A 204 23.11 7.47 19.78
C SER A 204 24.25 7.96 18.87
N ASN A 205 24.14 9.21 18.40
CA ASN A 205 25.04 9.90 17.46
C ASN A 205 24.81 9.62 15.97
N SER A 206 23.79 8.85 15.58
CA SER A 206 23.41 8.77 14.16
C SER A 206 22.70 10.05 13.70
N THR A 207 23.18 10.64 12.61
CA THR A 207 22.51 11.71 11.84
C THR A 207 21.92 11.20 10.52
N LEU A 208 22.05 9.89 10.25
CA LEU A 208 21.68 9.28 8.98
C LEU A 208 20.23 9.57 8.59
N MET A 209 19.29 9.38 9.52
CA MET A 209 17.87 9.60 9.22
C MET A 209 17.59 11.08 8.90
N GLN A 210 18.12 12.02 9.67
CA GLN A 210 17.90 13.45 9.47
C GLN A 210 18.50 13.93 8.14
N GLU A 211 19.77 13.59 7.88
CA GLU A 211 20.46 13.96 6.65
C GLU A 211 19.78 13.36 5.41
N THR A 212 19.40 12.07 5.46
CA THR A 212 18.70 11.42 4.35
C THR A 212 17.32 12.02 4.11
N VAL A 213 16.51 12.23 5.17
CA VAL A 213 15.18 12.84 5.05
C VAL A 213 15.28 14.23 4.43
N GLU A 214 16.18 15.06 4.95
CA GLU A 214 16.42 16.42 4.48
C GLU A 214 16.84 16.45 3.01
N ASN A 215 17.86 15.67 2.64
CA ASN A 215 18.37 15.62 1.27
C ASN A 215 17.31 15.11 0.29
N MET A 216 16.66 13.99 0.59
CA MET A 216 15.68 13.40 -0.33
C MET A 216 14.45 14.30 -0.55
N ILE A 217 13.99 15.03 0.47
CA ILE A 217 12.87 15.98 0.34
C ILE A 217 13.33 17.24 -0.40
N LYS A 218 14.51 17.78 -0.11
CA LYS A 218 15.03 18.98 -0.79
C LYS A 218 15.26 18.74 -2.27
N ASP A 219 15.83 17.58 -2.62
CA ASP A 219 16.17 17.19 -3.98
C ASP A 219 14.98 16.63 -4.78
N ASP A 220 13.78 16.56 -4.17
CA ASP A 220 12.56 16.02 -4.79
C ASP A 220 12.70 14.55 -5.29
N VAL A 221 13.51 13.74 -4.59
CA VAL A 221 13.76 12.32 -4.94
C VAL A 221 13.10 11.32 -3.99
N ILE A 222 12.52 11.78 -2.88
CA ILE A 222 11.81 10.91 -1.93
C ILE A 222 10.58 10.26 -2.59
N PRO A 223 10.41 8.92 -2.54
CA PRO A 223 9.17 8.26 -2.90
C PRO A 223 8.02 8.71 -1.98
N TRP A 224 6.87 9.06 -2.55
CA TRP A 224 5.71 9.52 -1.77
C TRP A 224 4.37 9.28 -2.47
N THR A 225 3.31 9.07 -1.70
CA THR A 225 1.93 8.98 -2.19
C THR A 225 1.06 10.04 -1.55
N LEU A 226 0.12 10.58 -2.32
CA LEU A 226 -0.98 11.38 -1.81
C LEU A 226 -2.14 10.45 -1.43
N ASP A 227 -2.28 10.18 -0.14
CA ASP A 227 -3.35 9.35 0.40
C ASP A 227 -4.60 10.22 0.65
N PRO A 228 -5.79 9.63 0.90
CA PRO A 228 -6.99 10.40 1.22
C PRO A 228 -6.83 11.25 2.49
N CYS A 229 -6.06 10.80 3.48
CA CYS A 229 -5.90 11.47 4.78
C CYS A 229 -4.58 12.22 4.96
N GLY A 230 -3.67 12.20 3.99
CA GLY A 230 -2.30 12.65 4.22
C GLY A 230 -1.37 12.45 3.05
N ILE A 231 -0.07 12.61 3.31
CA ILE A 231 0.96 12.02 2.46
C ILE A 231 1.63 10.87 3.20
N THR A 232 2.05 9.84 2.47
CA THR A 232 2.98 8.84 3.00
C THR A 232 4.28 8.93 2.22
N VAL A 233 5.40 9.06 2.92
CA VAL A 233 6.75 8.99 2.33
C VAL A 233 7.38 7.63 2.63
N TYR A 234 8.24 7.16 1.74
CA TYR A 234 8.86 5.83 1.84
C TYR A 234 10.38 5.92 1.75
N PHE A 235 11.04 5.09 2.53
CA PHE A 235 12.48 4.89 2.52
C PHE A 235 12.75 3.45 2.11
N ASN A 236 13.21 3.28 0.88
CA ASN A 236 13.59 1.97 0.33
C ASN A 236 14.74 1.35 1.16
N PRO A 237 14.96 0.03 1.07
CA PRO A 237 16.07 -0.61 1.78
C PRO A 237 17.39 0.12 1.54
N TYR A 238 18.24 0.20 2.56
CA TYR A 238 19.51 0.95 2.57
C TYR A 238 19.40 2.48 2.62
N ALA A 239 18.21 3.09 2.55
CA ALA A 239 18.09 4.55 2.62
C ALA A 239 18.41 5.10 4.02
N ILE A 240 17.79 4.54 5.06
CA ILE A 240 17.99 4.96 6.46
C ILE A 240 18.23 3.80 7.42
N GLY A 241 18.33 2.56 6.92
CA GLY A 241 18.61 1.37 7.71
C GLY A 241 19.07 0.22 6.82
N SER A 242 19.38 -0.93 7.43
CA SER A 242 19.91 -2.08 6.69
C SER A 242 18.85 -2.77 5.81
N TYR A 243 19.28 -3.63 4.88
CA TYR A 243 18.35 -4.48 4.11
C TYR A 243 17.44 -5.34 4.99
N ALA A 244 17.98 -5.85 6.09
CA ALA A 244 17.28 -6.73 7.01
C ALA A 244 16.15 -6.01 7.78
N GLU A 245 16.29 -4.70 7.96
CA GLU A 245 15.23 -3.85 8.53
C GLU A 245 14.17 -3.46 7.48
N GLY A 246 14.49 -3.65 6.19
CA GLY A 246 13.59 -3.45 5.08
C GLY A 246 13.26 -1.99 4.79
N MET A 247 11.99 -1.72 4.49
CA MET A 247 11.49 -0.38 4.18
C MET A 247 10.92 0.31 5.41
N PHE A 248 11.12 1.62 5.49
CA PHE A 248 10.44 2.48 6.47
C PHE A 248 9.44 3.39 5.77
N THR A 249 8.35 3.73 6.46
CA THR A 249 7.36 4.69 5.96
C THR A 249 7.04 5.73 7.01
N SER A 250 6.57 6.89 6.57
CA SER A 250 6.03 7.91 7.47
C SER A 250 4.80 8.52 6.84
N THR A 251 3.64 8.31 7.48
CA THR A 251 2.37 8.95 7.09
C THR A 251 2.18 10.25 7.87
N ILE A 252 2.11 11.37 7.15
CA ILE A 252 1.81 12.69 7.70
C ILE A 252 0.36 13.03 7.40
N LEU A 253 -0.44 13.11 8.46
CA LEU A 253 -1.88 13.30 8.38
C LEU A 253 -2.24 14.78 8.20
N MET A 254 -3.20 15.07 7.32
CA MET A 254 -3.71 16.43 7.08
C MET A 254 -4.35 17.03 8.33
N ASP A 255 -4.99 16.20 9.16
CA ASP A 255 -5.65 16.66 10.39
C ASP A 255 -4.64 17.06 11.47
N GLU A 256 -3.42 16.51 11.44
CA GLU A 256 -2.34 16.85 12.37
C GLU A 256 -1.48 18.02 11.88
N PHE A 257 -1.29 18.15 10.55
CA PHE A 257 -0.47 19.19 9.92
C PHE A 257 -1.24 19.97 8.83
N PRO A 258 -2.39 20.56 9.14
CA PRO A 258 -3.26 21.19 8.13
C PRO A 258 -2.55 22.26 7.28
N GLU A 259 -1.73 23.10 7.90
CA GLU A 259 -1.00 24.20 7.25
C GLU A 259 -0.02 23.73 6.18
N LEU A 260 0.51 22.50 6.32
CA LEU A 260 1.47 21.89 5.40
C LEU A 260 0.89 21.73 3.98
N PHE A 261 -0.40 21.49 3.85
CA PHE A 261 -1.04 21.13 2.58
C PHE A 261 -1.63 22.35 1.86
N LYS A 262 -1.48 22.39 0.54
CA LYS A 262 -2.20 23.35 -0.32
C LYS A 262 -3.68 23.04 -0.32
N VAL A 263 -4.51 24.09 -0.35
CA VAL A 263 -5.98 24.02 -0.21
C VAL A 263 -6.61 22.94 -1.09
N LYS A 264 -6.22 22.86 -2.36
CA LYS A 264 -6.75 21.87 -3.32
C LYS A 264 -6.61 20.41 -2.84
N TYR A 265 -5.52 20.09 -2.16
CA TYR A 265 -5.18 18.71 -1.78
C TYR A 265 -5.36 18.44 -0.29
N ARG A 266 -5.89 19.40 0.47
CA ARG A 266 -6.10 19.31 1.92
C ARG A 266 -7.48 18.70 2.28
N SER A 267 -8.25 18.27 1.28
CA SER A 267 -9.58 17.70 1.48
C SER A 267 -9.66 16.24 1.09
N ARG A 268 -10.60 15.53 1.73
CA ARG A 268 -10.90 14.12 1.48
C ARG A 268 -12.41 13.92 1.23
N PRO A 269 -12.81 12.89 0.46
CA PRO A 269 -14.22 12.53 0.39
C PRO A 269 -14.70 11.96 1.74
N ALA A 270 -16.01 12.01 1.97
CA ALA A 270 -16.62 11.56 3.23
C ALA A 270 -16.38 10.06 3.50
N SER A 271 -16.47 9.25 2.44
CA SER A 271 -16.02 7.86 2.45
C SER A 271 -14.89 7.71 1.44
N TYR A 272 -13.89 6.89 1.76
CA TYR A 272 -12.80 6.57 0.86
C TYR A 272 -12.35 5.13 1.04
N CYS A 273 -11.70 4.62 0.00
CA CYS A 273 -11.04 3.33 -0.01
C CYS A 273 -9.60 3.54 -0.44
N MET A 274 -8.66 2.84 0.19
CA MET A 274 -7.23 3.02 -0.03
C MET A 274 -6.53 1.66 0.05
N GLU A 275 -5.84 1.27 -1.02
CA GLU A 275 -5.00 0.07 -0.96
C GLU A 275 -3.80 0.29 -0.03
N ILE A 276 -3.44 -0.79 0.66
CA ILE A 276 -2.35 -0.81 1.61
C ILE A 276 -1.37 -1.88 1.16
N TYR A 277 -0.10 -1.54 1.13
CA TYR A 277 0.95 -2.53 0.97
C TYR A 277 1.09 -3.32 2.28
N SER A 278 0.69 -4.59 2.26
CA SER A 278 0.52 -5.47 3.42
C SER A 278 1.82 -5.89 4.15
N TYR A 279 2.85 -5.05 4.16
CA TYR A 279 4.11 -5.32 4.88
C TYR A 279 4.75 -4.03 5.42
N MET A 280 4.03 -2.92 5.34
CA MET A 280 4.48 -1.62 5.81
C MET A 280 3.43 -1.03 6.74
N PRO A 281 3.84 -0.51 7.92
CA PRO A 281 2.90 0.23 8.75
C PRO A 281 2.51 1.52 8.03
N LEU A 282 1.26 1.94 8.23
CA LEU A 282 0.75 3.25 7.83
C LEU A 282 -0.02 3.86 8.99
N ARG A 283 -0.27 5.18 8.93
CA ARG A 283 -1.18 5.82 9.88
C ARG A 283 -2.53 6.18 9.27
N THR A 284 -3.58 6.01 10.06
CA THR A 284 -4.94 6.42 9.71
C THR A 284 -5.64 7.00 10.94
N ILE A 285 -6.75 7.71 10.75
CA ILE A 285 -7.45 8.43 11.83
C ILE A 285 -8.81 7.80 12.09
N PHE A 286 -9.07 7.16 13.23
CA PHE A 286 -10.39 6.61 13.54
C PHE A 286 -11.47 7.68 13.72
N ALA A 287 -12.73 7.26 13.81
CA ALA A 287 -13.88 8.16 13.94
C ALA A 287 -13.83 9.02 15.23
N ASP A 288 -13.14 8.54 16.26
CA ASP A 288 -12.88 9.28 17.50
C ASP A 288 -11.79 10.36 17.34
N GLY A 289 -11.23 10.52 16.14
CA GLY A 289 -10.17 11.47 15.82
C GLY A 289 -8.78 11.00 16.22
N SER A 290 -8.63 9.79 16.77
CA SER A 290 -7.32 9.25 17.14
C SER A 290 -6.58 8.74 15.90
N GLY A 291 -5.38 9.27 15.66
CA GLY A 291 -4.44 8.71 14.71
C GLY A 291 -3.85 7.41 15.25
N THR A 292 -4.04 6.29 14.53
CA THR A 292 -3.48 4.98 14.87
C THR A 292 -2.50 4.48 13.81
N SER A 293 -1.63 3.55 14.17
CA SER A 293 -0.91 2.72 13.21
C SER A 293 -1.80 1.58 12.73
N LEU A 294 -1.67 1.22 11.46
CA LEU A 294 -2.31 0.08 10.85
C LEU A 294 -1.23 -0.73 10.12
N PHE A 295 -1.14 -2.01 10.45
CA PHE A 295 -0.21 -2.95 9.84
C PHE A 295 -0.95 -4.25 9.57
N ILE A 296 -0.78 -4.78 8.36
CA ILE A 296 -1.31 -6.07 7.92
C ILE A 296 -0.10 -6.85 7.40
N ASN A 297 -0.08 -8.17 7.57
CA ASN A 297 0.91 -9.08 6.98
C ASN A 297 0.34 -10.51 6.93
N ASP A 298 0.83 -11.35 6.02
CA ASP A 298 0.68 -12.81 6.03
C ASP A 298 1.94 -13.45 6.62
N LEU A 299 1.82 -13.91 7.88
CA LEU A 299 2.84 -14.74 8.49
C LEU A 299 2.60 -16.21 8.09
N TYR A 300 3.60 -17.06 8.37
CA TYR A 300 3.61 -18.47 7.97
C TYR A 300 2.29 -19.23 8.25
N ASP A 301 1.57 -18.90 9.31
CA ASP A 301 0.35 -19.57 9.74
C ASP A 301 -0.93 -18.73 9.60
N GLY A 302 -0.90 -17.53 9.01
CA GLY A 302 -2.11 -16.75 8.76
C GLY A 302 -1.93 -15.23 8.65
N ILE A 303 -3.07 -14.54 8.55
CA ILE A 303 -3.11 -13.08 8.41
C ILE A 303 -3.04 -12.44 9.79
N VAL A 304 -2.14 -11.48 9.95
CA VAL A 304 -2.05 -10.62 11.13
C VAL A 304 -2.57 -9.24 10.78
N VAL A 305 -3.51 -8.75 11.59
CA VAL A 305 -4.02 -7.38 11.51
C VAL A 305 -3.69 -6.69 12.82
N GLN A 306 -2.97 -5.59 12.76
CA GLN A 306 -2.60 -4.78 13.92
C GLN A 306 -3.10 -3.35 13.74
N THR A 307 -3.78 -2.85 14.76
CA THR A 307 -4.32 -1.49 14.85
C THR A 307 -3.88 -0.87 16.16
N GLY A 308 -2.85 -0.03 16.12
CA GLY A 308 -2.19 0.50 17.31
C GLY A 308 -1.69 -0.62 18.22
N PRO A 309 -2.13 -0.68 19.49
CA PRO A 309 -1.73 -1.72 20.43
C PRO A 309 -2.48 -3.05 20.24
N ASN A 310 -3.60 -3.06 19.50
CA ASN A 310 -4.44 -4.24 19.35
C ASN A 310 -3.98 -5.08 18.15
N GLN A 311 -4.08 -6.39 18.28
CA GLN A 311 -3.68 -7.33 17.24
C GLN A 311 -4.64 -8.52 17.18
N LEU A 312 -4.99 -8.91 15.96
CA LEU A 312 -5.68 -10.13 15.62
C LEU A 312 -4.78 -11.00 14.75
N LYS A 313 -4.80 -12.31 15.02
CA LYS A 313 -4.17 -13.33 14.17
C LYS A 313 -5.24 -14.32 13.68
N ASP A 314 -5.53 -14.32 12.38
CA ASP A 314 -6.42 -15.26 11.72
C ASP A 314 -5.61 -16.42 11.15
N PHE A 315 -5.55 -17.55 11.88
CA PHE A 315 -4.70 -18.73 11.66
C PHE A 315 -5.04 -19.57 10.41
N LYS A 316 -5.50 -18.93 9.36
CA LYS A 316 -5.71 -19.55 8.06
C LYS A 316 -4.63 -19.05 7.12
N LYS A 317 -3.68 -19.93 6.84
CA LYS A 317 -2.57 -19.64 5.93
C LYS A 317 -3.11 -19.13 4.60
N SER A 318 -2.60 -17.99 4.19
CA SER A 318 -2.93 -17.28 2.97
C SER A 318 -1.64 -16.72 2.41
N SER A 319 -1.52 -16.63 1.10
CA SER A 319 -0.42 -15.95 0.42
C SER A 319 -0.93 -14.88 -0.54
N HIS A 320 -0.02 -14.09 -1.10
CA HIS A 320 -0.30 -13.06 -2.10
C HIS A 320 -1.37 -12.06 -1.65
N ILE A 321 -1.28 -11.63 -0.39
CA ILE A 321 -2.33 -10.81 0.19
C ILE A 321 -2.36 -9.39 -0.36
N ARG A 322 -3.56 -8.91 -0.70
CA ARG A 322 -3.81 -7.55 -1.16
C ARG A 322 -4.87 -6.89 -0.29
N SER A 323 -4.44 -5.87 0.45
CA SER A 323 -5.24 -5.25 1.51
C SER A 323 -5.78 -3.89 1.08
N GLN A 324 -7.01 -3.58 1.50
CA GLN A 324 -7.61 -2.27 1.29
C GLN A 324 -8.35 -1.81 2.54
N LEU A 325 -8.04 -0.60 2.98
CA LEU A 325 -8.81 0.10 4.00
C LEU A 325 -10.05 0.70 3.37
N ILE A 326 -11.20 0.41 3.98
CA ILE A 326 -12.47 1.06 3.72
C ILE A 326 -12.78 1.97 4.90
N SER A 327 -12.95 3.26 4.64
CA SER A 327 -13.38 4.26 5.62
C SER A 327 -14.71 4.85 5.18
N LEU A 328 -15.75 4.69 6.00
CA LEU A 328 -17.09 5.19 5.72
C LEU A 328 -17.36 6.51 6.45
N ALA A 329 -18.24 7.33 5.86
CA ALA A 329 -18.63 8.64 6.39
C ALA A 329 -19.28 8.59 7.78
N ASP A 330 -19.90 7.46 8.14
CA ASP A 330 -20.50 7.23 9.46
C ASP A 330 -19.49 6.76 10.52
N GLY A 331 -18.20 6.73 10.18
CA GLY A 331 -17.10 6.35 11.07
C GLY A 331 -16.74 4.86 11.04
N ARG A 332 -17.56 4.01 10.40
CA ARG A 332 -17.26 2.57 10.29
C ARG A 332 -16.04 2.33 9.40
N ARG A 333 -15.27 1.31 9.76
CA ARG A 333 -14.03 0.95 9.06
C ARG A 333 -13.82 -0.53 8.95
N TYR A 334 -13.40 -0.93 7.76
CA TYR A 334 -13.16 -2.32 7.44
C TYR A 334 -11.85 -2.49 6.69
N LEU A 335 -11.21 -3.64 6.87
CA LEU A 335 -10.12 -4.09 6.01
C LEU A 335 -10.61 -5.22 5.15
N TYR A 336 -10.47 -5.04 3.84
CA TYR A 336 -10.75 -6.05 2.83
C TYR A 336 -9.42 -6.61 2.36
N VAL A 337 -9.15 -7.87 2.68
CA VAL A 337 -7.90 -8.55 2.37
C VAL A 337 -8.20 -9.71 1.43
N ASP A 338 -7.83 -9.58 0.16
CA ASP A 338 -7.80 -10.75 -0.73
C ASP A 338 -6.53 -11.52 -0.48
N GLY A 339 -6.60 -12.84 -0.55
CA GLY A 339 -5.43 -13.70 -0.53
C GLY A 339 -5.79 -15.11 -0.95
N ILE A 340 -4.77 -15.90 -1.28
CA ILE A 340 -4.97 -17.29 -1.71
C ILE A 340 -4.80 -18.18 -0.50
N ASP A 341 -5.91 -18.73 0.01
CA ASP A 341 -5.86 -19.71 1.09
C ASP A 341 -5.17 -21.00 0.60
N ASP A 342 -4.47 -21.69 1.50
CA ASP A 342 -3.81 -22.96 1.21
C ASP A 342 -4.76 -23.96 0.52
N GLY A 343 -4.35 -24.44 -0.66
CA GLY A 343 -5.11 -25.41 -1.46
C GLY A 343 -6.13 -24.79 -2.42
N LEU A 344 -6.31 -23.46 -2.43
CA LEU A 344 -7.15 -22.76 -3.40
C LEU A 344 -6.34 -22.27 -4.60
N ALA A 345 -7.00 -22.20 -5.75
CA ALA A 345 -6.43 -21.65 -6.98
C ALA A 345 -6.77 -20.16 -7.18
N TRP A 346 -7.66 -19.60 -6.37
CA TRP A 346 -8.17 -18.24 -6.50
C TRP A 346 -8.15 -17.53 -5.15
N GLU A 347 -8.10 -16.20 -5.20
CA GLU A 347 -8.15 -15.38 -4.00
C GLU A 347 -9.52 -15.44 -3.34
N LYS A 348 -9.53 -15.31 -2.01
CA LYS A 348 -10.70 -15.13 -1.16
C LYS A 348 -10.58 -13.84 -0.38
N THR A 349 -11.61 -12.99 -0.46
CA THR A 349 -11.71 -11.81 0.39
C THR A 349 -12.04 -12.23 1.82
N ARG A 350 -11.20 -11.80 2.76
CA ARG A 350 -11.49 -11.78 4.19
C ARG A 350 -11.74 -10.33 4.61
N ILE A 351 -12.65 -10.15 5.55
CA ILE A 351 -13.06 -8.84 6.03
C ILE A 351 -12.82 -8.76 7.53
N TYR A 352 -12.24 -7.65 7.97
CA TYR A 352 -12.05 -7.34 9.38
C TYR A 352 -12.71 -6.01 9.71
N ASP A 353 -13.59 -5.99 10.70
CA ASP A 353 -14.07 -4.75 11.30
C ASP A 353 -12.97 -4.21 12.21
N ILE A 354 -12.56 -2.98 11.96
CA ILE A 354 -11.55 -2.27 12.75
C ILE A 354 -12.10 -0.98 13.34
N THR A 355 -13.42 -0.79 13.33
CA THR A 355 -14.09 0.47 13.71
C THR A 355 -13.74 0.91 15.13
N SER A 356 -13.66 -0.03 16.06
CA SER A 356 -13.29 0.20 17.47
C SER A 356 -11.78 0.30 17.70
N GLY A 357 -10.96 0.07 16.67
CA GLY A 357 -9.53 -0.16 16.79
C GLY A 357 -9.14 -1.55 17.31
N ASP A 358 -10.09 -2.44 17.61
CA ASP A 358 -9.83 -3.86 17.92
C ASP A 358 -10.29 -4.75 16.74
N PRO A 359 -9.36 -5.35 15.99
CA PRO A 359 -9.67 -6.01 14.73
C PRO A 359 -10.49 -7.29 14.96
N THR A 360 -11.68 -7.37 14.36
CA THR A 360 -12.61 -8.49 14.50
C THR A 360 -12.97 -9.08 13.13
N PRO A 361 -12.87 -10.41 12.90
CA PRO A 361 -13.27 -11.02 11.65
C PRO A 361 -14.77 -10.85 11.36
N VAL A 362 -15.11 -10.49 10.13
CA VAL A 362 -16.48 -10.49 9.62
C VAL A 362 -16.69 -11.75 8.79
N SER A 363 -17.64 -12.59 9.20
CA SER A 363 -17.99 -13.80 8.45
C SER A 363 -18.57 -13.45 7.08
N LEU A 364 -18.04 -14.07 6.03
CA LEU A 364 -18.44 -13.81 4.64
C LEU A 364 -18.86 -15.10 3.93
N THR A 365 -20.07 -15.09 3.40
CA THR A 365 -20.64 -16.11 2.49
C THR A 365 -21.54 -15.39 1.49
N PRO A 366 -21.42 -15.61 0.17
CA PRO A 366 -20.56 -16.59 -0.52
C PRO A 366 -19.08 -16.20 -0.57
N TRP A 367 -18.24 -17.03 -1.20
CA TRP A 367 -16.85 -16.69 -1.50
C TRP A 367 -16.82 -15.55 -2.54
N LEU A 368 -16.19 -14.43 -2.17
CA LEU A 368 -15.97 -13.27 -3.03
C LEU A 368 -14.48 -12.99 -3.25
N ASN A 369 -14.15 -12.32 -4.35
CA ASN A 369 -12.87 -11.64 -4.55
C ASN A 369 -12.99 -10.46 -5.53
N ARG A 370 -11.94 -9.64 -5.63
CA ARG A 370 -11.91 -8.45 -6.49
C ARG A 370 -11.28 -8.70 -7.88
N ARG A 371 -11.24 -9.95 -8.35
CA ARG A 371 -10.77 -10.30 -9.69
C ARG A 371 -11.92 -10.20 -10.70
N GLY A 372 -11.67 -9.60 -11.86
CA GLY A 372 -12.63 -9.53 -12.96
C GLY A 372 -12.35 -10.50 -14.11
N ASP A 373 -11.24 -11.25 -14.03
CA ASP A 373 -10.77 -12.17 -15.06
C ASP A 373 -11.03 -13.64 -14.72
N ILE A 374 -11.81 -13.93 -13.67
CA ILE A 374 -12.13 -15.30 -13.26
C ILE A 374 -13.01 -15.98 -14.32
N PRO A 375 -12.60 -17.14 -14.85
CA PRO A 375 -13.40 -17.88 -15.82
C PRO A 375 -14.72 -18.39 -15.21
N GLU A 376 -15.79 -18.47 -16.03
CA GLU A 376 -17.11 -18.94 -15.57
C GLU A 376 -17.03 -20.30 -14.84
N ARG A 377 -16.16 -21.21 -15.29
CA ARG A 377 -15.93 -22.53 -14.67
C ARG A 377 -14.64 -22.55 -13.84
N PHE A 378 -14.58 -21.71 -12.81
CA PHE A 378 -13.38 -21.52 -11.99
C PHE A 378 -12.91 -22.81 -11.28
N ASN A 379 -13.83 -23.72 -10.95
CA ASN A 379 -13.54 -24.95 -10.23
C ASN A 379 -12.77 -26.01 -11.05
N LEU A 380 -12.73 -25.86 -12.38
CA LEU A 380 -11.92 -26.71 -13.26
C LEU A 380 -10.43 -26.30 -13.24
N ILE A 381 -10.11 -25.18 -12.60
CA ILE A 381 -8.76 -24.63 -12.50
C ILE A 381 -8.23 -24.97 -11.12
N THR A 382 -7.25 -25.87 -11.09
CA THR A 382 -6.68 -26.42 -9.85
C THR A 382 -5.36 -25.76 -9.45
N LYS A 383 -4.88 -24.81 -10.25
CA LYS A 383 -3.65 -24.06 -10.01
C LYS A 383 -3.87 -22.60 -10.27
N TYR A 384 -3.22 -21.75 -9.48
CA TYR A 384 -3.21 -20.32 -9.68
C TYR A 384 -2.50 -19.98 -11.00
N ASP A 385 -3.26 -19.52 -11.99
CA ASP A 385 -2.72 -18.98 -13.24
C ASP A 385 -2.46 -17.48 -13.05
N ALA A 386 -1.19 -17.12 -12.84
CA ALA A 386 -0.75 -15.75 -12.63
C ALA A 386 -0.45 -15.01 -13.94
N SER A 387 -0.67 -15.62 -15.12
CA SER A 387 -0.27 -15.04 -16.41
C SER A 387 -0.93 -13.69 -16.67
N LYS A 388 -2.18 -13.53 -16.24
CA LYS A 388 -2.90 -12.27 -16.22
C LYS A 388 -3.81 -12.21 -14.99
N CYS A 389 -3.82 -11.07 -14.31
CA CYS A 389 -4.71 -10.75 -13.21
C CYS A 389 -5.33 -9.39 -13.46
N VAL A 390 -6.66 -9.28 -13.43
CA VAL A 390 -7.38 -8.01 -13.54
C VAL A 390 -8.07 -7.73 -12.22
N PHE A 391 -7.42 -6.91 -11.40
CA PHE A 391 -7.87 -6.57 -10.06
C PHE A 391 -8.67 -5.26 -10.08
N TYR A 392 -9.79 -5.23 -9.36
CA TYR A 392 -10.65 -4.05 -9.20
C TYR A 392 -10.57 -3.53 -7.76
N PRO A 393 -9.60 -2.65 -7.42
CA PRO A 393 -9.57 -1.96 -6.14
C PRO A 393 -10.90 -1.23 -5.91
N ILE A 394 -11.44 -1.27 -4.70
CA ILE A 394 -12.65 -0.51 -4.39
C ILE A 394 -12.29 0.97 -4.40
N ALA A 395 -12.94 1.77 -5.24
CA ALA A 395 -12.87 3.23 -5.18
C ALA A 395 -14.10 3.82 -4.48
N ASN A 396 -15.27 3.22 -4.74
CA ASN A 396 -16.56 3.65 -4.20
C ASN A 396 -17.18 2.55 -3.31
N PRO A 397 -17.30 2.73 -1.99
CA PRO A 397 -17.93 1.73 -1.12
C PRO A 397 -19.43 1.51 -1.40
N GLU A 398 -20.09 2.40 -2.14
CA GLU A 398 -21.50 2.27 -2.54
C GLU A 398 -21.68 1.63 -3.94
N ASN A 399 -20.58 1.42 -4.66
CA ASN A 399 -20.60 0.85 -6.00
C ASN A 399 -19.23 0.29 -6.41
N PHE A 400 -18.98 -0.98 -6.12
CA PHE A 400 -17.74 -1.66 -6.49
C PHE A 400 -18.00 -3.06 -7.02
N ALA A 401 -17.09 -3.57 -7.83
CA ALA A 401 -17.27 -4.85 -8.48
C ALA A 401 -16.52 -5.96 -7.74
N MET A 402 -17.12 -7.15 -7.68
CA MET A 402 -16.50 -8.38 -7.18
C MET A 402 -16.97 -9.58 -7.99
N SER A 403 -16.13 -10.61 -8.05
CA SER A 403 -16.55 -11.94 -8.47
C SER A 403 -17.16 -12.72 -7.30
N VAL A 404 -18.26 -13.42 -7.58
CA VAL A 404 -18.89 -14.41 -6.70
C VAL A 404 -18.48 -15.79 -7.18
N LEU A 405 -17.91 -16.61 -6.30
CA LEU A 405 -17.54 -17.99 -6.57
C LEU A 405 -18.54 -18.89 -5.84
N ASP A 406 -19.45 -19.51 -6.60
CA ASP A 406 -20.41 -20.47 -6.08
C ASP A 406 -19.77 -21.86 -6.05
N GLU A 407 -19.38 -22.30 -4.84
CA GLU A 407 -18.77 -23.60 -4.60
C GLU A 407 -19.71 -24.78 -4.95
N GLY A 408 -21.03 -24.59 -4.84
CA GLY A 408 -22.01 -25.63 -5.14
C GLY A 408 -22.14 -25.92 -6.63
N SER A 409 -22.20 -24.87 -7.45
CA SER A 409 -22.27 -25.01 -8.92
C SER A 409 -20.90 -25.04 -9.60
N GLY A 410 -19.84 -24.62 -8.90
CA GLY A 410 -18.51 -24.43 -9.45
C GLY A 410 -18.40 -23.27 -10.44
N LYS A 411 -19.35 -22.33 -10.38
CA LYS A 411 -19.41 -21.20 -11.30
C LYS A 411 -18.99 -19.88 -10.68
N ALA A 412 -18.37 -19.03 -11.49
CA ALA A 412 -18.07 -17.65 -11.13
C ALA A 412 -18.97 -16.66 -11.90
N SER A 413 -19.32 -15.55 -11.26
CA SER A 413 -20.04 -14.43 -11.87
C SER A 413 -19.54 -13.09 -11.33
N PHE A 414 -19.59 -12.03 -12.14
CA PHE A 414 -19.08 -10.71 -11.78
C PHE A 414 -20.23 -9.73 -11.57
N HIS A 415 -20.30 -9.10 -10.40
CA HIS A 415 -21.42 -8.26 -9.98
C HIS A 415 -20.96 -6.99 -9.26
N TYR A 416 -21.88 -6.03 -9.12
CA TYR A 416 -21.67 -4.82 -8.34
C TYR A 416 -22.28 -4.94 -6.94
N PHE A 417 -21.59 -4.34 -5.98
CA PHE A 417 -21.88 -4.40 -4.56
C PHE A 417 -21.82 -3.00 -3.95
N ARG A 418 -22.41 -2.89 -2.77
CA ARG A 418 -22.18 -1.82 -1.79
C ARG A 418 -21.80 -2.43 -0.45
N ILE A 419 -21.21 -1.65 0.45
CA ILE A 419 -20.89 -2.12 1.80
C ILE A 419 -22.16 -2.10 2.66
N GLY A 420 -22.47 -3.24 3.27
CA GLY A 420 -23.57 -3.42 4.21
C GLY A 420 -23.30 -2.78 5.57
N ASN A 421 -24.32 -2.78 6.43
CA ASN A 421 -24.22 -2.21 7.78
C ASN A 421 -23.22 -2.98 8.67
N ASP A 422 -22.99 -4.25 8.37
CA ASP A 422 -22.07 -5.16 9.05
C ASP A 422 -20.71 -5.28 8.33
N GLY A 423 -20.44 -4.40 7.36
CA GLY A 423 -19.21 -4.41 6.58
C GLY A 423 -19.17 -5.42 5.45
N ARG A 424 -20.19 -6.28 5.27
CA ARG A 424 -20.22 -7.28 4.20
C ARG A 424 -20.64 -6.65 2.86
N PRO A 425 -20.12 -7.12 1.72
CA PRO A 425 -20.65 -6.75 0.41
C PRO A 425 -22.10 -7.19 0.26
N VAL A 426 -22.97 -6.25 -0.10
CA VAL A 426 -24.38 -6.49 -0.45
C VAL A 426 -24.50 -6.29 -1.95
N GLN A 427 -24.86 -7.35 -2.66
CA GLN A 427 -25.04 -7.29 -4.11
C GLN A 427 -26.14 -6.29 -4.45
N LYS A 428 -25.87 -5.44 -5.44
CA LYS A 428 -26.86 -4.51 -5.98
C LYS A 428 -27.70 -5.25 -7.01
N ASP A 429 -29.01 -5.10 -6.92
CA ASP A 429 -29.90 -5.59 -7.97
C ASP A 429 -29.49 -4.96 -9.31
N ILE A 430 -29.52 -5.75 -10.38
CA ILE A 430 -29.38 -5.23 -11.74
C ILE A 430 -30.65 -4.40 -12.02
N VAL A 431 -30.66 -3.15 -11.56
CA VAL A 431 -31.52 -2.15 -12.15
C VAL A 431 -30.88 -1.86 -13.50
N ASP A 432 -31.61 -2.02 -14.60
CA ASP A 432 -31.17 -1.79 -15.99
C ASP A 432 -30.29 -0.55 -16.12
N CYS A 433 -28.98 -0.72 -15.90
CA CYS A 433 -27.98 0.24 -16.27
C CYS A 433 -27.75 -0.04 -17.75
N ASN A 434 -28.49 0.67 -18.60
CA ASN A 434 -28.01 0.94 -19.95
C ASN A 434 -26.55 1.35 -19.82
N CYS A 435 -25.66 0.47 -20.28
CA CYS A 435 -24.25 0.75 -20.44
C CYS A 435 -24.14 2.02 -21.31
N PRO A 436 -23.50 3.10 -20.84
CA PRO A 436 -22.91 4.07 -21.75
C PRO A 436 -21.79 3.42 -22.54
#